data_AF-A0A9W5UT60-F1
#
_entry.id   AF-A0A9W5UT60-F1
#
_cell.length_a   1.000
_cell.length_b   1.000
_cell.length_c   1.000
_cell.angle_alpha   90.00
_cell.angle_beta   90.00
_cell.angle_gamma   90.00
#
_symmetry.space_group_name_H-M   'P 1'
#
loop_
_entity.id
_entity.type
_entity.pdbx_description
1 polymer ?
#
loop_
_entity_poly.entity_id
_entity_poly.type
_entity_poly.pdbx_seq_one_letter_code
_entity_poly.pdbx_strand_id
1 'polypeptide(L)'
;MSTTPTSRRTGWWHRIDTATGGLALDLGLYAVSAAFAAVTAATSTLLPHRAWGGIAALGYLGAAIVALGQLLLRRHRSGSALAGLPARWLVTVVTWIAVALLPLLWQSVQRAAGRTDRAQEEVLVVEDSGRRLAETGTPYLGPDAIAALPPGEQLLGYTPYQPAMALFGLPRAATDGWWSDARVWFAIGTALALLLAVRVLRRPEGVGAAVGHDAAVLRGVQAATVLPICALTLATGGDDLPVLALCLLALALAATARPGWAGVAVGLAGALKLFAWPVAAVLVVWGISRRAGLRVAAGALGLPAAALLPTLLVDRDALVENVLRFPLGHGLVSSPAQSPFPGYLIANALPAGRGVAAALLVAAAAAIAVRLVRHPPRTARAAALVCGYGLLVAILLMPSTRFGYLLYPAAFLVWAAALDVPGIRQPASEDGR
;
A
#
# COMPACT_ATOMS: atom_id res chain seq x y z
N MET A 1 19.08 -45.10 -16.17
CA MET A 1 18.61 -43.91 -16.92
C MET A 1 18.65 -42.71 -16.00
N SER A 2 19.59 -41.80 -16.23
CA SER A 2 19.81 -40.61 -15.42
C SER A 2 18.79 -39.55 -15.80
N THR A 3 17.83 -39.24 -14.92
CA THR A 3 16.87 -38.16 -15.12
C THR A 3 17.56 -36.83 -14.81
N THR A 4 18.00 -36.14 -15.84
CA THR A 4 18.43 -34.74 -15.80
C THR A 4 17.32 -33.87 -15.19
N PRO A 5 17.61 -32.99 -14.21
CA PRO A 5 16.62 -32.06 -13.73
C PRO A 5 16.36 -31.02 -14.82
N THR A 6 15.12 -30.96 -15.31
CA THR A 6 14.63 -29.89 -16.19
C THR A 6 14.91 -28.53 -15.55
N SER A 7 15.81 -27.76 -16.16
CA SER A 7 16.09 -26.38 -15.78
C SER A 7 14.83 -25.55 -15.96
N ARG A 8 14.22 -25.11 -14.85
CA ARG A 8 13.18 -24.10 -14.88
C ARG A 8 13.80 -22.85 -15.51
N ARG A 9 13.39 -22.50 -16.74
CA ARG A 9 13.76 -21.24 -17.40
C ARG A 9 13.52 -20.09 -16.43
N THR A 10 14.59 -19.52 -15.90
CA THR A 10 14.53 -18.31 -15.08
C THR A 10 14.01 -17.19 -15.96
N GLY A 11 12.82 -16.68 -15.61
CA GLY A 11 12.16 -15.61 -16.37
C GLY A 11 13.08 -14.40 -16.54
N TRP A 12 12.94 -13.67 -17.65
CA TRP A 12 13.73 -12.48 -17.96
C TRP A 12 13.80 -11.46 -16.80
N TRP A 13 12.71 -11.30 -16.03
CA TRP A 13 12.65 -10.50 -14.80
C TRP A 13 13.70 -10.88 -13.75
N HIS A 14 13.93 -12.19 -13.52
CA HIS A 14 14.95 -12.66 -12.58
C HIS A 14 16.36 -12.35 -13.09
N ARG A 15 16.58 -12.33 -14.40
CA ARG A 15 17.87 -11.94 -15.01
C ARG A 15 18.13 -10.43 -14.87
N ILE A 16 17.11 -9.59 -14.99
CA ILE A 16 17.23 -8.14 -14.81
C ILE A 16 17.49 -7.79 -13.34
N ASP A 17 16.76 -8.41 -12.39
CA ASP A 17 16.94 -8.13 -10.95
C ASP A 17 18.26 -8.66 -10.38
N THR A 18 18.83 -9.70 -10.99
CA THR A 18 20.16 -10.22 -10.61
C THR A 18 21.32 -9.60 -11.39
N ALA A 19 21.06 -8.84 -12.47
CA ALA A 19 22.11 -8.19 -13.24
C ALA A 19 22.91 -7.22 -12.36
N THR A 20 24.24 -7.33 -12.36
CA THR A 20 25.13 -6.54 -11.49
C THR A 20 24.70 -6.56 -10.01
N GLY A 21 24.12 -7.69 -9.58
CA GLY A 21 23.46 -7.96 -8.30
C GLY A 21 22.53 -6.85 -7.81
N GLY A 22 21.67 -6.37 -8.71
CA GLY A 22 20.53 -5.49 -8.40
C GLY A 22 20.80 -3.99 -8.50
N LEU A 23 22.06 -3.56 -8.62
CA LEU A 23 22.44 -2.14 -8.64
C LEU A 23 21.96 -1.41 -9.91
N ALA A 24 21.95 -2.07 -11.07
CA ALA A 24 21.44 -1.46 -12.30
C ALA A 24 19.95 -1.09 -12.18
N LEU A 25 19.15 -1.95 -11.52
CA LEU A 25 17.75 -1.65 -11.24
C LEU A 25 17.59 -0.56 -10.17
N ASP A 26 18.45 -0.52 -9.15
CA ASP A 26 18.42 0.56 -8.16
C ASP A 26 18.70 1.92 -8.81
N LEU A 27 19.73 1.98 -9.67
CA LEU A 27 20.04 3.17 -10.45
C LEU A 27 18.86 3.59 -11.33
N GLY A 28 18.28 2.65 -12.09
CA GLY A 28 17.11 2.92 -12.92
C GLY A 28 15.91 3.41 -12.12
N LEU A 29 15.63 2.77 -10.98
CA LEU A 29 14.58 3.18 -10.05
C LEU A 29 14.80 4.62 -9.59
N TYR A 30 15.97 4.96 -9.05
CA TYR A 30 16.24 6.30 -8.53
C TYR A 30 16.30 7.36 -9.63
N ALA A 31 16.90 7.07 -10.78
CA ALA A 31 16.98 8.03 -11.89
C ALA A 31 15.61 8.36 -12.48
N VAL A 32 14.79 7.33 -12.76
CA VAL A 32 13.41 7.54 -13.24
C VAL A 32 12.56 8.24 -12.18
N SER A 33 12.78 7.92 -10.91
CA SER A 33 12.10 8.59 -9.79
C SER A 33 12.48 10.06 -9.66
N ALA A 34 13.74 10.43 -9.91
CA ALA A 34 14.19 11.81 -9.93
C ALA A 34 13.50 12.60 -11.06
N ALA A 35 13.42 12.02 -12.25
CA ALA A 35 12.70 12.62 -13.38
C ALA A 35 11.20 12.76 -13.07
N PHE A 36 10.56 11.73 -12.52
CA PHE A 36 9.16 11.78 -12.10
C PHE A 36 8.91 12.89 -11.08
N ALA A 37 9.76 13.00 -10.05
CA ALA A 37 9.63 14.03 -9.01
C ALA A 37 9.84 15.44 -9.58
N ALA A 38 10.80 15.62 -10.49
CA ALA A 38 11.04 16.90 -11.16
C ALA A 38 9.85 17.32 -12.04
N VAL A 39 9.31 16.38 -12.84
CA VAL A 39 8.10 16.63 -13.63
C VAL A 39 6.91 16.96 -12.72
N THR A 40 6.75 16.25 -11.60
CA THR A 40 5.70 16.52 -10.61
C THR A 40 5.84 17.92 -10.01
N ALA A 41 7.06 18.35 -9.68
CA ALA A 41 7.36 19.70 -9.18
C ALA A 41 6.93 20.79 -10.17
N ALA A 42 7.20 20.56 -11.46
CA ALA A 42 6.97 21.51 -12.54
C ALA A 42 5.50 21.56 -13.01
N THR A 43 4.80 20.42 -13.05
CA THR A 43 3.54 20.28 -13.79
C THR A 43 2.31 19.99 -12.94
N SER A 44 2.48 19.53 -11.69
CA SER A 44 1.33 19.14 -10.86
C SER A 44 0.45 20.34 -10.53
N THR A 45 -0.87 20.20 -10.67
CA THR A 45 -1.84 21.20 -10.21
C THR A 45 -2.08 21.14 -8.70
N LEU A 46 -1.73 20.03 -8.06
CA LEU A 46 -1.83 19.85 -6.61
C LEU A 46 -0.60 20.47 -5.92
N LEU A 47 -0.82 21.48 -5.08
CA LEU A 47 0.24 22.22 -4.38
C LEU A 47 1.12 21.34 -3.47
N PRO A 48 0.58 20.40 -2.68
CA PRO A 48 1.41 19.48 -1.89
C PRO A 48 2.33 18.61 -2.75
N HIS A 49 1.86 18.19 -3.93
CA HIS A 49 2.66 17.38 -4.85
C HIS A 49 3.82 18.18 -5.44
N ARG A 50 3.59 19.46 -5.80
CA ARG A 50 4.66 20.35 -6.28
C ARG A 50 5.73 20.55 -5.21
N ALA A 51 5.29 20.81 -3.97
CA ALA A 51 6.19 21.00 -2.84
C ALA A 51 7.02 19.75 -2.54
N TRP A 52 6.39 18.56 -2.59
CA TRP A 52 7.09 17.29 -2.50
C TRP A 52 8.12 17.12 -3.62
N GLY A 53 7.73 17.35 -4.87
CA GLY A 53 8.59 17.14 -6.04
C GLY A 53 9.88 17.95 -5.99
N GLY A 54 9.81 19.20 -5.51
CA GLY A 54 10.99 20.07 -5.37
C GLY A 54 12.08 19.52 -4.45
N ILE A 55 11.69 18.80 -3.38
CA ILE A 55 12.64 18.17 -2.44
C ILE A 55 13.01 16.77 -2.93
N ALA A 56 12.01 15.97 -3.31
CA ALA A 56 12.19 14.57 -3.67
C ALA A 56 13.05 14.39 -4.93
N ALA A 57 13.00 15.32 -5.90
CA ALA A 57 13.84 15.27 -7.09
C ALA A 57 15.33 15.27 -6.74
N LEU A 58 15.75 16.11 -5.78
CA LEU A 58 17.13 16.17 -5.30
C LEU A 58 17.50 14.90 -4.51
N GLY A 59 16.59 14.41 -3.67
CA GLY A 59 16.79 13.17 -2.91
C GLY A 59 16.99 11.95 -3.82
N TYR A 60 16.15 11.79 -4.85
CA TYR A 60 16.29 10.72 -5.83
C TYR A 60 17.52 10.88 -6.72
N LEU A 61 17.87 12.12 -7.12
CA LEU A 61 19.09 12.37 -7.89
C LEU A 61 20.33 11.98 -7.08
N GLY A 62 20.39 12.36 -5.81
CA GLY A 62 21.46 11.95 -4.90
C GLY A 62 21.56 10.42 -4.78
N ALA A 63 20.42 9.73 -4.60
CA ALA A 63 20.37 8.27 -4.57
C ALA A 63 20.84 7.63 -5.88
N ALA A 64 20.49 8.20 -7.03
CA ALA A 64 20.93 7.74 -8.34
C ALA A 64 22.45 7.89 -8.52
N ILE A 65 23.03 9.03 -8.09
CA ILE A 65 24.48 9.25 -8.12
C ILE A 65 25.20 8.23 -7.22
N VAL A 66 24.70 7.97 -6.01
CA VAL A 66 25.27 6.96 -5.12
C VAL A 66 25.15 5.56 -5.73
N ALA A 67 24.00 5.19 -6.29
CA ALA A 67 23.81 3.88 -6.94
C ALA A 67 24.70 3.72 -8.17
N LEU A 68 24.93 4.78 -8.94
CA LEU A 68 25.90 4.81 -10.04
C LEU A 68 27.33 4.57 -9.52
N GLY A 69 27.72 5.27 -8.45
CA GLY A 69 29.00 5.06 -7.78
C GLY A 69 29.18 3.61 -7.29
N GLN A 70 28.15 3.03 -6.67
CA GLN A 70 28.13 1.62 -6.26
C GLN A 70 28.28 0.67 -7.46
N LEU A 71 27.58 0.95 -8.56
CA LEU A 71 27.65 0.14 -9.78
C LEU A 71 29.05 0.18 -10.41
N LEU A 72 29.63 1.39 -10.53
CA LEU A 72 30.99 1.56 -11.05
C LEU A 72 32.02 0.90 -10.13
N LEU A 73 31.89 1.07 -8.81
CA LEU A 73 32.77 0.44 -7.84
C LEU A 73 32.70 -1.08 -7.91
N ARG A 74 31.51 -1.66 -8.08
CA ARG A 74 31.34 -3.10 -8.23
C ARG A 74 31.97 -3.64 -9.52
N ARG A 75 31.93 -2.88 -10.62
CA ARG A 75 32.60 -3.26 -11.88
C ARG A 75 34.11 -3.33 -11.73
N HIS A 76 34.71 -2.44 -10.95
CA HIS A 76 36.16 -2.41 -10.71
C HIS A 76 36.61 -3.30 -9.55
N ARG A 77 35.78 -3.45 -8.51
CA ARG A 77 36.05 -4.18 -7.27
C ARG A 77 34.81 -4.97 -6.86
N SER A 78 34.65 -6.15 -7.43
CA SER A 78 33.46 -7.01 -7.26
C SER A 78 33.14 -7.38 -5.80
N GLY A 79 34.13 -7.38 -4.90
CA GLY A 79 34.00 -7.68 -3.48
C GLY A 79 33.82 -6.48 -2.55
N SER A 80 33.62 -5.25 -3.05
CA SER A 80 33.51 -4.08 -2.18
C SER A 80 32.25 -4.11 -1.30
N ALA A 81 32.42 -3.95 0.01
CA ALA A 81 31.31 -3.84 0.97
C ALA A 81 30.37 -2.66 0.66
N LEU A 82 30.89 -1.59 0.04
CA LEU A 82 30.13 -0.39 -0.35
C LEU A 82 29.13 -0.64 -1.48
N ALA A 83 29.31 -1.72 -2.25
CA ALA A 83 28.38 -2.15 -3.30
C ALA A 83 27.57 -3.40 -2.89
N GLY A 84 27.75 -3.87 -1.65
CA GLY A 84 27.06 -5.02 -1.08
C GLY A 84 25.63 -4.71 -0.66
N LEU A 85 24.89 -5.76 -0.29
CA LEU A 85 23.49 -5.66 0.13
C LEU A 85 23.28 -4.71 1.35
N PRO A 86 24.13 -4.70 2.39
CA PRO A 86 23.98 -3.77 3.52
C PRO A 86 24.05 -2.30 3.08
N ALA A 87 24.96 -1.96 2.17
CA ALA A 87 25.07 -0.60 1.63
C ALA A 87 23.83 -0.22 0.81
N ARG A 88 23.25 -1.16 0.05
CA ARG A 88 21.98 -0.93 -0.68
C ARG A 88 20.80 -0.70 0.26
N TRP A 89 20.74 -1.41 1.38
CA TRP A 89 19.77 -1.14 2.46
C TRP A 89 19.93 0.26 3.02
N LEU A 90 21.16 0.67 3.34
CA LEU A 90 21.45 2.02 3.84
C LEU A 90 21.00 3.09 2.83
N VAL A 91 21.35 2.93 1.55
CA VAL A 91 20.91 3.86 0.49
C VAL A 91 19.40 3.90 0.42
N THR A 92 18.71 2.76 0.52
CA THR A 92 17.23 2.72 0.49
C THR A 92 16.61 3.45 1.67
N VAL A 93 17.12 3.25 2.89
CA VAL A 93 16.63 3.94 4.10
C VAL A 93 16.88 5.45 4.01
N VAL A 94 18.09 5.86 3.63
CA VAL A 94 18.43 7.28 3.45
C VAL A 94 17.58 7.91 2.35
N THR A 95 17.33 7.18 1.26
CA THR A 95 16.46 7.65 0.18
C THR A 95 15.04 7.83 0.67
N TRP A 96 14.47 6.86 1.40
CA TRP A 96 13.13 6.99 1.97
C TRP A 96 13.00 8.19 2.92
N ILE A 97 14.01 8.42 3.77
CA ILE A 97 14.08 9.63 4.61
C ILE A 97 14.07 10.88 3.73
N ALA A 98 14.93 10.95 2.72
CA ALA A 98 15.09 12.13 1.86
C ALA A 98 13.86 12.43 0.99
N VAL A 99 13.14 11.41 0.52
CA VAL A 99 12.08 11.56 -0.50
C VAL A 99 10.67 11.41 0.05
N ALA A 100 10.50 10.88 1.27
CA ALA A 100 9.19 10.76 1.90
C ALA A 100 9.13 11.52 3.23
N LEU A 101 10.02 11.21 4.18
CA LEU A 101 9.94 11.78 5.54
C LEU A 101 10.33 13.26 5.58
N LEU A 102 11.41 13.66 4.91
CA LEU A 102 11.86 15.05 4.89
C LEU A 102 10.81 15.97 4.23
N PRO A 103 10.26 15.67 3.03
CA PRO A 103 9.16 16.47 2.47
C PRO A 103 7.90 16.50 3.34
N LEU A 104 7.56 15.37 3.97
CA LEU A 104 6.41 15.28 4.89
C LEU A 104 6.60 16.22 6.08
N LEU A 105 7.73 16.10 6.79
CA LEU A 105 8.02 16.92 7.97
C LEU A 105 8.12 18.40 7.60
N TRP A 106 8.78 18.71 6.48
CA TRP A 106 8.89 20.08 5.99
C TRP A 106 7.53 20.71 5.66
N GLN A 107 6.64 19.92 5.04
CA GLN A 107 5.27 20.38 4.76
C GLN A 107 4.43 20.49 6.03
N SER A 108 4.60 19.57 6.99
CA SER A 108 3.92 19.64 8.27
C SER A 108 4.32 20.88 9.08
N VAL A 109 5.62 21.19 9.14
CA VAL A 109 6.14 22.41 9.79
C VAL A 109 5.56 23.66 9.12
N GLN A 110 5.54 23.71 7.79
CA GLN A 110 4.90 24.82 7.07
C GLN A 110 3.41 24.93 7.38
N ARG A 111 2.70 23.81 7.49
CA ARG A 111 1.28 23.77 7.82
C ARG A 111 1.01 24.29 9.23
N ALA A 112 1.82 23.88 10.20
CA ALA A 112 1.79 24.42 11.56
C ALA A 112 2.12 25.92 11.60
N ALA A 113 2.91 26.42 10.65
CA ALA A 113 3.19 27.85 10.46
C ALA A 113 2.14 28.60 9.62
N GLY A 114 0.98 28.00 9.34
CA GLY A 114 -0.14 28.65 8.67
C GLY A 114 -0.26 28.40 7.16
N ARG A 115 0.64 27.63 6.53
CA ARG A 115 0.51 27.23 5.13
C ARG A 115 -0.43 26.02 4.97
N THR A 116 -1.72 26.29 4.85
CA THR A 116 -2.75 25.26 4.72
C THR A 116 -2.65 24.45 3.41
N ASP A 117 -1.94 24.95 2.40
CA ASP A 117 -1.70 24.31 1.09
C ASP A 117 -0.72 23.12 1.09
N ARG A 118 -0.35 22.61 2.27
CA ARG A 118 0.76 21.66 2.47
C ARG A 118 0.32 20.24 2.81
N ALA A 119 -0.94 19.91 2.60
CA ALA A 119 -1.50 18.58 2.77
C ALA A 119 -2.63 18.36 1.76
N GLN A 120 -2.89 17.10 1.40
CA GLN A 120 -4.09 16.77 0.64
C GLN A 120 -5.31 16.66 1.56
N GLU A 121 -6.48 16.66 0.94
CA GLU A 121 -7.79 16.58 1.60
C GLU A 121 -7.90 15.36 2.53
N GLU A 122 -7.29 14.22 2.18
CA GLU A 122 -7.31 13.00 2.98
C GLU A 122 -6.75 13.22 4.39
N VAL A 123 -5.75 14.10 4.53
CA VAL A 123 -5.15 14.41 5.83
C VAL A 123 -6.15 15.17 6.70
N LEU A 124 -6.81 16.19 6.12
CA LEU A 124 -7.82 16.99 6.83
C LEU A 124 -9.00 16.13 7.24
N VAL A 125 -9.50 15.28 6.33
CA VAL A 125 -10.59 14.34 6.62
C VAL A 125 -10.25 13.45 7.81
N VAL A 126 -9.04 12.89 7.87
CA VAL A 126 -8.64 12.01 8.99
C VAL A 126 -8.45 12.78 10.29
N GLU A 127 -7.87 13.97 10.24
CA GLU A 127 -7.72 14.85 11.41
C GLU A 127 -9.07 15.25 12.01
N ASP A 128 -10.02 15.66 11.16
CA ASP A 128 -11.38 16.00 11.58
C ASP A 128 -12.15 14.77 12.07
N SER A 129 -11.90 13.60 11.48
CA SER A 129 -12.47 12.32 11.95
C SER A 129 -11.98 11.97 13.35
N GLY A 130 -10.70 12.21 13.64
CA GLY A 130 -10.13 12.02 14.97
C GLY A 130 -10.76 12.96 15.99
N ARG A 131 -10.96 14.24 15.63
CA ARG A 131 -11.65 15.21 16.49
C ARG A 131 -13.09 14.78 16.79
N ARG A 132 -13.86 14.42 15.75
CA ARG A 132 -15.23 13.91 15.92
C ARG A 132 -15.29 12.66 16.77
N LEU A 133 -14.36 11.71 16.58
CA LEU A 133 -14.30 10.49 17.39
C LEU A 133 -14.11 10.83 18.88
N ALA A 134 -13.23 11.78 19.19
CA ALA A 134 -12.97 12.22 20.56
C ALA A 134 -14.16 12.97 21.19
N GLU A 135 -14.85 13.79 20.42
CA GLU A 135 -15.94 14.66 20.92
C GLU A 135 -17.31 13.97 20.96
N THR A 136 -17.59 13.09 19.99
CA THR A 136 -18.93 12.53 19.74
C THR A 136 -19.00 11.01 19.81
N GLY A 137 -17.86 10.33 19.94
CA GLY A 137 -17.79 8.87 19.95
C GLY A 137 -17.92 8.22 18.55
N THR A 138 -18.04 9.01 17.48
CA THR A 138 -18.07 8.54 16.09
C THR A 138 -17.17 9.43 15.21
N PRO A 139 -16.45 8.87 14.22
CA PRO A 139 -15.64 9.67 13.30
C PRO A 139 -16.46 10.30 12.16
N TYR A 140 -17.76 10.01 12.06
CA TYR A 140 -18.61 10.33 10.92
C TYR A 140 -19.56 11.49 11.20
N LEU A 141 -19.86 12.27 10.16
CA LEU A 141 -21.00 13.20 10.15
C LEU A 141 -22.21 12.53 9.50
N GLY A 142 -23.40 12.77 10.04
CA GLY A 142 -24.65 12.33 9.42
C GLY A 142 -25.00 13.14 8.17
N PRO A 143 -25.94 12.65 7.33
CA PRO A 143 -26.35 13.32 6.09
C PRO A 143 -26.78 14.78 6.30
N ASP A 144 -27.58 15.05 7.33
CA ASP A 144 -28.09 16.40 7.62
C ASP A 144 -26.97 17.35 8.04
N ALA A 145 -26.01 16.86 8.83
CA ALA A 145 -24.84 17.63 9.24
C ALA A 145 -23.95 17.97 8.05
N ILE A 146 -23.78 17.04 7.11
CA ILE A 146 -23.04 17.29 5.87
C ILE A 146 -23.80 18.29 4.99
N ALA A 147 -25.12 18.15 4.85
CA ALA A 147 -25.95 19.07 4.06
C ALA A 147 -25.92 20.51 4.60
N ALA A 148 -25.78 20.67 5.92
CA ALA A 148 -25.69 21.97 6.58
C ALA A 148 -24.33 22.67 6.39
N LEU A 149 -23.29 21.97 5.91
CA LEU A 149 -21.99 22.59 5.64
C LEU A 149 -22.08 23.58 4.47
N PRO A 150 -21.27 24.66 4.49
CA PRO A 150 -21.20 25.60 3.38
C PRO A 150 -20.93 24.91 2.03
N PRO A 151 -21.51 25.42 0.92
CA PRO A 151 -21.21 24.90 -0.40
C PRO A 151 -19.69 24.89 -0.67
N GLY A 152 -19.17 23.74 -1.05
CA GLY A 152 -17.73 23.51 -1.27
C GLY A 152 -16.99 22.83 -0.12
N GLU A 153 -17.54 22.83 1.10
CA GLU A 153 -16.94 22.14 2.26
C GLU A 153 -17.52 20.75 2.51
N GLN A 154 -18.69 20.46 1.92
CA GLN A 154 -19.42 19.20 2.06
C GLN A 154 -18.56 17.96 1.75
N LEU A 155 -17.62 18.07 0.80
CA LEU A 155 -16.71 16.98 0.45
C LEU A 155 -15.80 16.57 1.63
N LEU A 156 -15.29 17.55 2.38
CA LEU A 156 -14.44 17.31 3.54
C LEU A 156 -15.23 16.80 4.75
N GLY A 157 -16.56 16.96 4.73
CA GLY A 157 -17.47 16.36 5.71
C GLY A 157 -17.53 14.83 5.62
N TYR A 158 -17.19 14.25 4.47
CA TYR A 158 -17.19 12.80 4.26
C TYR A 158 -15.91 12.12 4.75
N THR A 159 -16.07 11.00 5.45
CA THR A 159 -14.98 10.13 5.91
C THR A 159 -15.11 8.74 5.29
N PRO A 160 -14.57 8.50 4.08
CA PRO A 160 -14.69 7.23 3.36
C PRO A 160 -13.72 6.15 3.85
N TYR A 161 -13.51 6.08 5.17
CA TYR A 161 -12.57 5.18 5.82
C TYR A 161 -13.26 4.38 6.93
N GLN A 162 -12.64 3.27 7.30
CA GLN A 162 -13.12 2.49 8.43
C GLN A 162 -12.71 3.16 9.75
N PRO A 163 -13.43 2.92 10.87
CA PRO A 163 -13.32 3.76 12.07
C PRO A 163 -11.91 3.88 12.65
N ALA A 164 -11.08 2.83 12.56
CA ALA A 164 -9.74 2.88 13.12
C ALA A 164 -8.81 3.85 12.37
N MET A 165 -9.17 4.31 11.17
CA MET A 165 -8.41 5.37 10.48
C MET A 165 -8.41 6.68 11.28
N ALA A 166 -9.49 6.98 11.99
CA ALA A 166 -9.59 8.19 12.81
C ALA A 166 -8.57 8.25 13.96
N LEU A 167 -8.01 7.10 14.37
CA LEU A 167 -6.96 7.05 15.40
C LEU A 167 -5.70 7.82 14.98
N PHE A 168 -5.41 7.90 13.68
CA PHE A 168 -4.29 8.69 13.17
C PHE A 168 -4.55 10.20 13.22
N GLY A 169 -5.81 10.63 13.36
CA GLY A 169 -6.20 12.03 13.54
C GLY A 169 -6.27 12.50 15.00
N LEU A 170 -6.31 11.58 15.97
CA LEU A 170 -6.37 11.92 17.40
C LEU A 170 -5.26 12.85 17.88
N PRO A 171 -4.00 12.73 17.42
CA PRO A 171 -2.94 13.67 17.80
C PRO A 171 -3.31 15.12 17.45
N ARG A 172 -3.96 15.33 16.30
CA ARG A 172 -4.43 16.66 15.86
C ARG A 172 -5.59 17.19 16.67
N ALA A 173 -6.45 16.29 17.18
CA ALA A 173 -7.51 16.67 18.10
C ALA A 173 -6.96 17.19 19.44
N ALA A 174 -5.76 16.78 19.84
CA ALA A 174 -5.14 17.18 21.10
C ALA A 174 -4.28 18.46 20.98
N THR A 175 -3.64 18.71 19.84
CA THR A 175 -2.73 19.86 19.66
C THR A 175 -2.46 20.18 18.19
N ASP A 176 -2.09 21.43 17.89
CA ASP A 176 -1.81 21.93 16.53
C ASP A 176 -0.33 21.86 16.09
N GLY A 177 0.53 21.19 16.87
CA GLY A 177 1.95 21.04 16.55
C GLY A 177 2.23 20.32 15.22
N TRP A 178 3.41 20.52 14.63
CA TRP A 178 3.81 19.84 13.39
C TRP A 178 3.83 18.29 13.53
N TRP A 179 4.03 17.77 14.73
CA TRP A 179 4.05 16.32 14.97
C TRP A 179 2.64 15.73 15.11
N SER A 180 1.61 16.57 15.28
CA SER A 180 0.21 16.11 15.35
C SER A 180 -0.43 15.88 13.99
N ASP A 181 0.27 16.24 12.90
CA ASP A 181 -0.13 15.93 11.52
C ASP A 181 -0.31 14.42 11.33
N ALA A 182 -1.47 14.01 10.81
CA ALA A 182 -1.81 12.59 10.68
C ALA A 182 -0.78 11.82 9.84
N ARG A 183 -0.11 12.48 8.88
CA ARG A 183 0.94 11.86 8.05
C ARG A 183 2.14 11.37 8.86
N VAL A 184 2.50 12.06 9.94
CA VAL A 184 3.59 11.62 10.83
C VAL A 184 3.25 10.26 11.43
N TRP A 185 2.01 10.09 11.87
CA TRP A 185 1.53 8.85 12.47
C TRP A 185 1.31 7.75 11.43
N PHE A 186 0.86 8.09 10.22
CA PHE A 186 0.86 7.16 9.08
C PHE A 186 2.27 6.66 8.75
N ALA A 187 3.27 7.54 8.75
CA ALA A 187 4.66 7.17 8.51
C ALA A 187 5.20 6.23 9.60
N ILE A 188 4.88 6.49 10.87
CA ILE A 188 5.24 5.62 11.99
C ILE A 188 4.59 4.23 11.83
N GLY A 189 3.27 4.17 11.60
CA GLY A 189 2.54 2.92 11.42
C GLY A 189 3.07 2.10 10.23
N THR A 190 3.36 2.77 9.12
CA THR A 190 3.99 2.18 7.93
C THR A 190 5.37 1.61 8.25
N ALA A 191 6.23 2.38 8.92
CA ALA A 191 7.58 1.96 9.29
C ALA A 191 7.56 0.74 10.20
N LEU A 192 6.69 0.74 11.22
CA LEU A 192 6.55 -0.36 12.16
C LEU A 192 6.06 -1.63 11.47
N ALA A 193 5.02 -1.55 10.64
CA ALA A 193 4.49 -2.70 9.92
C ALA A 193 5.51 -3.29 8.92
N LEU A 194 6.22 -2.44 8.16
CA LEU A 194 7.28 -2.90 7.24
C LEU A 194 8.47 -3.49 7.98
N LEU A 195 8.88 -2.89 9.10
CA LEU A 195 9.96 -3.41 9.93
C LEU A 195 9.61 -4.80 10.48
N LEU A 196 8.38 -4.99 10.94
CA LEU A 196 7.88 -6.30 11.37
C LEU A 196 7.84 -7.28 10.19
N ALA A 197 7.40 -6.85 9.01
CA ALA A 197 7.35 -7.72 7.82
C ALA A 197 8.75 -8.19 7.43
N VAL A 198 9.72 -7.28 7.42
CA VAL A 198 11.14 -7.59 7.16
C VAL A 198 11.70 -8.52 8.25
N ARG A 199 11.46 -8.25 9.53
CA ARG A 199 11.95 -9.12 10.62
C ARG A 199 11.38 -10.54 10.54
N VAL A 200 10.12 -10.68 10.16
CA VAL A 200 9.47 -11.98 9.97
C VAL A 200 10.07 -12.74 8.78
N LEU A 201 10.42 -12.03 7.69
CA LEU A 201 11.02 -12.64 6.49
C LEU A 201 12.52 -12.89 6.62
N ARG A 202 13.22 -12.20 7.53
CA ARG A 202 14.64 -12.42 7.82
C ARG A 202 14.84 -13.74 8.55
N ARG A 203 15.87 -14.49 8.16
CA ARG A 203 16.25 -15.75 8.80
C ARG A 203 17.31 -15.52 9.88
N PRO A 204 17.38 -16.41 10.89
CA PRO A 204 18.55 -16.48 11.77
C PRO A 204 19.81 -16.71 10.94
N GLU A 205 20.88 -16.00 11.27
CA GLU A 205 22.19 -16.20 10.67
C GLU A 205 22.64 -17.65 10.88
N GLY A 206 23.03 -18.34 9.81
CA GLY A 206 23.55 -19.73 9.86
C GLY A 206 22.81 -20.76 9.00
N VAL A 207 21.53 -20.53 8.64
CA VAL A 207 20.80 -21.43 7.72
C VAL A 207 20.90 -20.88 6.30
N GLY A 208 22.06 -21.09 5.66
CA GLY A 208 22.32 -20.84 4.23
C GLY A 208 21.48 -19.72 3.62
N ALA A 209 21.66 -18.48 4.10
CA ALA A 209 20.91 -17.34 3.61
C ALA A 209 21.18 -17.19 2.12
N ALA A 210 20.22 -17.59 1.28
CA ALA A 210 20.33 -17.37 -0.14
C ALA A 210 20.31 -15.85 -0.34
N VAL A 211 21.46 -15.26 -0.69
CA VAL A 211 21.66 -13.82 -0.95
C VAL A 211 20.54 -13.23 -1.83
N GLY A 212 19.92 -14.04 -2.69
CA GLY A 212 18.76 -13.66 -3.49
C GLY A 212 17.47 -13.35 -2.72
N HIS A 213 17.19 -14.02 -1.59
CA HIS A 213 16.00 -13.76 -0.77
C HIS A 213 16.06 -12.39 -0.10
N ASP A 214 17.17 -12.05 0.55
CA ASP A 214 17.32 -10.75 1.21
C ASP A 214 17.35 -9.59 0.18
N ALA A 215 17.86 -9.85 -1.03
CA ALA A 215 17.75 -8.91 -2.14
C ALA A 215 16.30 -8.72 -2.61
N ALA A 216 15.50 -9.79 -2.67
CA ALA A 216 14.08 -9.70 -3.00
C ALA A 216 13.28 -8.96 -1.90
N VAL A 217 13.60 -9.18 -0.63
CA VAL A 217 13.03 -8.42 0.50
C VAL A 217 13.37 -6.94 0.38
N LEU A 218 14.63 -6.60 0.08
CA LEU A 218 15.04 -5.21 -0.17
C LEU A 218 14.25 -4.59 -1.32
N ARG A 219 14.12 -5.29 -2.44
CA ARG A 219 13.36 -4.81 -3.61
C ARG A 219 11.88 -4.58 -3.26
N GLY A 220 11.30 -5.47 -2.48
CA GLY A 220 9.95 -5.31 -1.93
C GLY A 220 9.82 -4.06 -1.05
N VAL A 221 10.79 -3.82 -0.16
CA VAL A 221 10.81 -2.61 0.68
C VAL A 221 10.97 -1.37 -0.18
N GLN A 222 11.83 -1.39 -1.21
CA GLN A 222 11.98 -0.28 -2.12
C GLN A 222 10.66 0.05 -2.83
N ALA A 223 9.95 -0.98 -3.32
CA ALA A 223 8.64 -0.79 -3.96
C ALA A 223 7.59 -0.20 -3.01
N ALA A 224 7.63 -0.56 -1.73
CA ALA A 224 6.70 -0.05 -0.71
C ALA A 224 7.09 1.32 -0.11
N THR A 225 8.31 1.81 -0.35
CA THR A 225 8.83 3.03 0.32
C THR A 225 9.35 4.08 -0.66
N VAL A 226 10.34 3.76 -1.49
CA VAL A 226 11.03 4.69 -2.39
C VAL A 226 10.47 4.69 -3.82
N LEU A 227 9.49 3.86 -4.14
CA LEU A 227 8.75 4.02 -5.38
C LEU A 227 8.02 5.38 -5.32
N PRO A 228 8.10 6.23 -6.36
CA PRO A 228 7.60 7.60 -6.29
C PRO A 228 6.14 7.71 -5.87
N ILE A 229 5.29 6.78 -6.33
CA ILE A 229 3.87 6.75 -5.96
C ILE A 229 3.72 6.54 -4.44
N CYS A 230 4.51 5.65 -3.83
CA CYS A 230 4.50 5.39 -2.39
C CYS A 230 5.09 6.56 -1.58
N ALA A 231 6.22 7.12 -2.02
CA ALA A 231 6.87 8.23 -1.33
C ALA A 231 6.04 9.53 -1.39
N LEU A 232 5.49 9.84 -2.57
CA LEU A 232 4.59 10.98 -2.77
C LEU A 232 3.35 10.84 -1.90
N THR A 233 2.63 9.71 -2.03
CA THR A 233 1.40 9.48 -1.28
C THR A 233 1.65 9.54 0.22
N LEU A 234 2.76 9.00 0.72
CA LEU A 234 3.12 9.12 2.14
C LEU A 234 3.30 10.58 2.57
N ALA A 235 4.00 11.37 1.76
CA ALA A 235 4.34 12.74 2.09
C ALA A 235 3.16 13.72 1.97
N THR A 236 2.14 13.41 1.15
CA THR A 236 1.06 14.36 0.83
C THR A 236 -0.29 13.98 1.43
N GLY A 237 -0.63 12.68 1.52
CA GLY A 237 -1.89 12.16 2.08
C GLY A 237 -1.69 11.12 3.18
N GLY A 238 -1.00 10.03 2.85
CA GLY A 238 -0.41 9.07 3.79
C GLY A 238 -1.30 7.92 4.24
N ASP A 239 -2.62 8.04 4.09
CA ASP A 239 -3.62 7.08 4.59
C ASP A 239 -3.48 5.67 4.00
N ASP A 240 -3.04 5.53 2.75
CA ASP A 240 -2.88 4.23 2.08
C ASP A 240 -1.67 3.40 2.54
N LEU A 241 -0.58 4.05 2.98
CA LEU A 241 0.67 3.37 3.29
C LEU A 241 0.61 2.45 4.52
N PRO A 242 -0.02 2.82 5.66
CA PRO A 242 -0.15 1.89 6.77
C PRO A 242 -1.02 0.68 6.38
N VAL A 243 -2.04 0.88 5.55
CA VAL A 243 -2.91 -0.21 5.04
C VAL A 243 -2.09 -1.16 4.16
N LEU A 244 -1.34 -0.64 3.19
CA LEU A 244 -0.45 -1.42 2.35
C LEU A 244 0.57 -2.19 3.21
N ALA A 245 1.27 -1.52 4.13
CA ALA A 245 2.29 -2.12 4.96
C ALA A 245 1.74 -3.26 5.84
N LEU A 246 0.54 -3.10 6.41
CA LEU A 246 -0.16 -4.16 7.14
C LEU A 246 -0.56 -5.34 6.23
N CYS A 247 -0.96 -5.08 4.98
CA CYS A 247 -1.22 -6.14 4.02
C CYS A 247 0.07 -6.91 3.64
N LEU A 248 1.19 -6.21 3.46
CA LEU A 248 2.51 -6.83 3.21
C LEU A 248 3.00 -7.65 4.41
N LEU A 249 2.78 -7.15 5.63
CA LEU A 249 3.02 -7.87 6.88
C LEU A 249 2.15 -9.13 6.97
N ALA A 250 0.86 -9.05 6.63
CA ALA A 250 -0.04 -10.20 6.61
C ALA A 250 0.44 -11.29 5.65
N LEU A 251 0.87 -10.90 4.44
CA LEU A 251 1.46 -11.81 3.46
C LEU A 251 2.79 -12.43 3.95
N ALA A 252 3.64 -11.65 4.63
CA ALA A 252 4.89 -12.13 5.23
C ALA A 252 4.63 -13.16 6.37
N LEU A 253 3.63 -12.90 7.21
CA LEU A 253 3.18 -13.82 8.25
C LEU A 253 2.57 -15.09 7.66
N ALA A 254 1.85 -14.99 6.55
CA ALA A 254 1.36 -16.14 5.79
C ALA A 254 2.53 -16.97 5.22
N ALA A 255 3.54 -16.32 4.64
CA ALA A 255 4.73 -16.99 4.09
C ALA A 255 5.54 -17.75 5.15
N THR A 256 5.49 -17.28 6.40
CA THR A 256 6.18 -17.88 7.54
C THR A 256 5.29 -18.79 8.39
N ALA A 257 4.15 -19.22 7.85
CA ALA A 257 3.21 -20.16 8.46
C ALA A 257 2.62 -19.70 9.81
N ARG A 258 2.34 -18.39 9.94
CA ARG A 258 1.68 -17.77 11.10
C ARG A 258 0.25 -17.28 10.76
N PRO A 259 -0.70 -18.18 10.47
CA PRO A 259 -2.01 -17.80 9.92
C PRO A 259 -2.85 -16.91 10.83
N GLY A 260 -2.83 -17.12 12.15
CA GLY A 260 -3.58 -16.26 13.09
C GLY A 260 -3.08 -14.81 13.05
N TRP A 261 -1.76 -14.62 13.09
CA TRP A 261 -1.14 -13.29 12.98
C TRP A 261 -1.34 -12.66 11.61
N ALA A 262 -1.34 -13.46 10.53
CA ALA A 262 -1.70 -12.96 9.20
C ALA A 262 -3.14 -12.41 9.18
N GLY A 263 -4.07 -13.12 9.83
CA GLY A 263 -5.45 -12.66 10.04
C GLY A 263 -5.52 -11.35 10.84
N VAL A 264 -4.78 -11.25 11.94
CA VAL A 264 -4.70 -10.01 12.75
C VAL A 264 -4.17 -8.84 11.91
N ALA A 265 -3.07 -9.02 11.19
CA ALA A 265 -2.46 -7.95 10.38
C ALA A 265 -3.39 -7.44 9.28
N VAL A 266 -4.05 -8.34 8.52
CA VAL A 266 -5.01 -7.92 7.48
C VAL A 266 -6.32 -7.40 8.07
N GLY A 267 -6.72 -7.87 9.26
CA GLY A 267 -7.86 -7.33 10.00
C GLY A 267 -7.63 -5.90 10.47
N LEU A 268 -6.43 -5.59 10.98
CA LEU A 268 -6.04 -4.21 11.27
C LEU A 268 -6.11 -3.35 10.01
N ALA A 269 -5.59 -3.83 8.87
CA ALA A 269 -5.69 -3.11 7.60
C ALA A 269 -7.16 -2.89 7.17
N GLY A 270 -8.02 -3.91 7.34
CA GLY A 270 -9.44 -3.87 7.03
C GLY A 270 -10.26 -2.98 7.98
N ALA A 271 -9.74 -2.67 9.17
CA ALA A 271 -10.30 -1.71 10.12
C ALA A 271 -9.88 -0.26 9.81
N LEU A 272 -8.89 -0.07 8.93
CA LEU A 272 -8.47 1.24 8.42
C LEU A 272 -9.17 1.59 7.10
N LYS A 273 -9.15 0.67 6.12
CA LYS A 273 -9.63 0.96 4.77
C LYS A 273 -10.21 -0.28 4.08
N LEU A 274 -11.29 -0.08 3.33
CA LEU A 274 -11.96 -1.14 2.56
C LEU A 274 -11.05 -1.80 1.52
N PHE A 275 -10.00 -1.11 1.05
CA PHE A 275 -9.01 -1.66 0.10
C PHE A 275 -8.28 -2.91 0.62
N ALA A 276 -8.24 -3.14 1.94
CA ALA A 276 -7.67 -4.35 2.50
C ALA A 276 -8.59 -5.58 2.44
N TRP A 277 -9.90 -5.40 2.21
CA TRP A 277 -10.87 -6.50 2.22
C TRP A 277 -10.65 -7.55 1.12
N PRO A 278 -10.33 -7.18 -0.14
CA PRO A 278 -9.91 -8.16 -1.13
C PRO A 278 -8.70 -8.99 -0.69
N VAL A 279 -7.73 -8.38 -0.01
CA VAL A 279 -6.56 -9.09 0.54
C VAL A 279 -6.98 -10.04 1.67
N ALA A 280 -7.86 -9.60 2.57
CA ALA A 280 -8.43 -10.42 3.63
C ALA A 280 -9.15 -11.65 3.06
N ALA A 281 -9.99 -11.48 2.04
CA ALA A 281 -10.69 -12.58 1.38
C ALA A 281 -9.71 -13.61 0.79
N VAL A 282 -8.68 -13.14 0.06
CA VAL A 282 -7.64 -14.01 -0.51
C VAL A 282 -6.88 -14.77 0.60
N LEU A 283 -6.55 -14.10 1.71
CA LEU A 283 -5.87 -14.72 2.85
C LEU A 283 -6.75 -15.72 3.60
N VAL A 284 -8.05 -15.49 3.71
CA VAL A 284 -8.98 -16.47 4.28
C VAL A 284 -9.06 -17.71 3.40
N VAL A 285 -9.16 -17.56 2.07
CA VAL A 285 -9.14 -18.70 1.13
C VAL A 285 -7.80 -19.44 1.20
N TRP A 286 -6.68 -18.72 1.27
CA TRP A 286 -5.37 -19.31 1.55
C TRP A 286 -5.39 -20.10 2.87
N GLY A 287 -5.91 -19.51 3.95
CA GLY A 287 -6.04 -20.15 5.26
C GLY A 287 -6.87 -21.43 5.21
N ILE A 288 -8.00 -21.43 4.48
CA ILE A 288 -8.85 -22.62 4.26
C ILE A 288 -8.03 -23.73 3.60
N SER A 289 -7.25 -23.42 2.55
CA SER A 289 -6.37 -24.39 1.88
C SER A 289 -5.29 -24.98 2.80
N ARG A 290 -5.04 -24.34 3.95
CA ARG A 290 -4.06 -24.75 4.98
C ARG A 290 -4.70 -25.29 6.26
N ARG A 291 -6.02 -25.55 6.28
CA ARG A 291 -6.80 -25.95 7.47
C ARG A 291 -6.68 -24.96 8.64
N ALA A 292 -6.42 -23.68 8.32
CA ALA A 292 -6.28 -22.58 9.27
C ALA A 292 -7.23 -21.42 8.97
N GLY A 293 -8.27 -21.65 8.15
CA GLY A 293 -9.21 -20.62 7.69
C GLY A 293 -9.86 -19.85 8.83
N LEU A 294 -10.34 -20.54 9.86
CA LEU A 294 -10.94 -19.91 11.05
C LEU A 294 -9.96 -19.00 11.80
N ARG A 295 -8.68 -19.39 11.92
CA ARG A 295 -7.65 -18.58 12.59
C ARG A 295 -7.36 -17.30 11.83
N VAL A 296 -7.34 -17.37 10.50
CA VAL A 296 -7.19 -16.18 9.64
C VAL A 296 -8.45 -15.31 9.72
N ALA A 297 -9.63 -15.90 9.55
CA ALA A 297 -10.91 -15.22 9.52
C ALA A 297 -11.23 -14.50 10.84
N ALA A 298 -10.87 -15.10 11.98
CA ALA A 298 -11.09 -14.48 13.30
C ALA A 298 -10.44 -13.10 13.41
N GLY A 299 -9.18 -12.95 13.00
CA GLY A 299 -8.52 -11.64 12.97
C GLY A 299 -9.03 -10.76 11.82
N ALA A 300 -9.15 -11.35 10.62
CA ALA A 300 -9.47 -10.63 9.39
C ALA A 300 -10.87 -9.99 9.40
N LEU A 301 -11.84 -10.61 10.09
CA LEU A 301 -13.21 -10.13 10.22
C LEU A 301 -13.50 -9.55 11.61
N GLY A 302 -12.93 -10.14 12.66
CA GLY A 302 -13.19 -9.73 14.04
C GLY A 302 -12.69 -8.33 14.37
N LEU A 303 -11.51 -7.94 13.87
CA LEU A 303 -10.96 -6.59 14.12
C LEU A 303 -11.74 -5.48 13.40
N PRO A 304 -12.06 -5.60 12.08
CA PRO A 304 -12.96 -4.64 11.45
C PRO A 304 -14.33 -4.58 12.11
N ALA A 305 -14.92 -5.73 12.49
CA ALA A 305 -16.20 -5.76 13.19
C ALA A 305 -16.13 -5.07 14.57
N ALA A 306 -15.07 -5.31 15.34
CA ALA A 306 -14.85 -4.65 16.63
C ALA A 306 -14.67 -3.13 16.50
N ALA A 307 -14.04 -2.66 15.41
CA ALA A 307 -13.91 -1.23 15.13
C ALA A 307 -15.25 -0.60 14.67
N LEU A 308 -16.05 -1.34 13.92
CA LEU A 308 -17.35 -0.89 13.40
C LEU A 308 -18.48 -0.92 14.43
N LEU A 309 -18.42 -1.82 15.42
CA LEU A 309 -19.52 -2.00 16.36
C LEU A 309 -19.81 -0.73 17.19
N PRO A 310 -18.82 -0.04 17.80
CA PRO A 310 -19.10 1.19 18.55
C PRO A 310 -19.71 2.29 17.67
N THR A 311 -19.17 2.50 16.46
CA THR A 311 -19.67 3.55 15.56
C THR A 311 -21.07 3.24 15.05
N LEU A 312 -21.38 1.97 14.77
CA LEU A 312 -22.71 1.52 14.41
C LEU A 312 -23.74 1.77 15.54
N LEU A 313 -23.32 1.59 16.80
CA LEU A 313 -24.18 1.84 17.96
C LEU A 313 -24.40 3.32 18.25
N VAL A 314 -23.42 4.18 17.92
CA VAL A 314 -23.53 5.63 18.09
C VAL A 314 -24.37 6.26 16.98
N ASP A 315 -24.04 6.00 15.72
CA ASP A 315 -24.75 6.55 14.56
C ASP A 315 -24.62 5.65 13.32
N ARG A 316 -25.63 4.81 13.12
CA ARG A 316 -25.71 3.90 11.97
C ARG A 316 -25.83 4.64 10.64
N ASP A 317 -26.61 5.71 10.60
CA ASP A 317 -26.92 6.40 9.35
C ASP A 317 -25.70 7.18 8.85
N ALA A 318 -24.97 7.82 9.76
CA ALA A 318 -23.67 8.43 9.45
C ALA A 318 -22.66 7.40 8.95
N LEU A 319 -22.57 6.22 9.60
CA LEU A 319 -21.68 5.15 9.14
C LEU A 319 -22.02 4.70 7.71
N VAL A 320 -23.29 4.42 7.42
CA VAL A 320 -23.75 3.95 6.10
C VAL A 320 -23.53 5.03 5.04
N GLU A 321 -23.83 6.29 5.36
CA GLU A 321 -23.63 7.43 4.49
C GLU A 321 -22.17 7.57 4.06
N ASN A 322 -21.25 7.51 5.02
CA ASN A 322 -19.83 7.75 4.79
C ASN A 322 -19.08 6.56 4.18
N VAL A 323 -19.33 5.34 4.67
CA VAL A 323 -18.54 4.16 4.30
C VAL A 323 -19.13 3.40 3.11
N LEU A 324 -20.44 3.46 2.91
CA LEU A 324 -21.12 2.71 1.85
C LEU A 324 -21.66 3.63 0.75
N ARG A 325 -22.52 4.59 1.07
CA ARG A 325 -23.19 5.42 0.05
C ARG A 325 -22.22 6.32 -0.70
N PHE A 326 -21.38 7.07 0.02
CA PHE A 326 -20.44 7.99 -0.62
C PHE A 326 -19.46 7.31 -1.60
N PRO A 327 -18.75 6.22 -1.23
CA PRO A 327 -17.88 5.51 -2.18
C PRO A 327 -18.61 4.87 -3.36
N LEU A 328 -19.89 4.52 -3.21
CA LEU A 328 -20.73 4.02 -4.29
C LEU A 328 -21.30 5.13 -5.20
N GLY A 329 -20.99 6.40 -4.91
CA GLY A 329 -21.47 7.54 -5.68
C GLY A 329 -22.88 8.00 -5.33
N HIS A 330 -23.40 7.58 -4.17
CA HIS A 330 -24.71 7.95 -3.65
C HIS A 330 -24.67 9.01 -2.54
N GLY A 331 -23.52 9.64 -2.32
CA GLY A 331 -23.40 10.78 -1.40
C GLY A 331 -23.95 12.08 -1.99
N LEU A 332 -24.10 13.10 -1.14
CA LEU A 332 -24.55 14.45 -1.48
C LEU A 332 -23.62 15.16 -2.47
N VAL A 333 -22.32 14.84 -2.43
CA VAL A 333 -21.33 15.32 -3.38
C VAL A 333 -20.55 14.16 -4.01
N SER A 334 -20.04 14.39 -5.21
CA SER A 334 -19.25 13.39 -5.94
C SER A 334 -17.77 13.45 -5.59
N SER A 335 -17.12 12.29 -5.56
CA SER A 335 -15.67 12.20 -5.39
C SER A 335 -14.92 12.85 -6.57
N PRO A 336 -13.84 13.62 -6.32
CA PRO A 336 -13.02 14.22 -7.36
C PRO A 336 -12.08 13.21 -8.06
N ALA A 337 -12.12 11.92 -7.69
CA ALA A 337 -11.21 10.91 -8.19
C ALA A 337 -11.45 10.57 -9.68
N GLN A 338 -10.66 11.18 -10.56
CA GLN A 338 -10.80 11.07 -12.02
C GLN A 338 -9.46 10.72 -12.69
N SER A 339 -9.00 9.48 -12.53
CA SER A 339 -7.81 9.01 -13.24
C SER A 339 -8.21 8.41 -14.60
N PRO A 340 -7.45 8.67 -15.69
CA PRO A 340 -7.80 8.26 -17.05
C PRO A 340 -7.53 6.76 -17.30
N PHE A 341 -8.03 5.90 -16.42
CA PHE A 341 -8.00 4.45 -16.57
C PHE A 341 -9.14 3.95 -17.45
N PRO A 342 -9.06 2.71 -17.97
CA PRO A 342 -10.07 2.15 -18.86
C PRO A 342 -11.51 2.31 -18.34
N GLY A 343 -11.76 2.04 -17.06
CA GLY A 343 -13.08 2.21 -16.43
C GLY A 343 -13.62 3.62 -16.51
N TYR A 344 -12.78 4.63 -16.24
CA TYR A 344 -13.13 6.04 -16.39
C TYR A 344 -13.39 6.40 -17.86
N LEU A 345 -12.53 5.94 -18.78
CA LEU A 345 -12.69 6.22 -20.21
C LEU A 345 -13.99 5.61 -20.75
N ILE A 346 -14.30 4.36 -20.39
CA ILE A 346 -15.56 3.68 -20.72
C ILE A 346 -16.75 4.45 -20.13
N ALA A 347 -16.63 4.87 -18.87
CA ALA A 347 -17.69 5.59 -18.17
C ALA A 347 -18.06 6.92 -18.83
N ASN A 348 -17.10 7.60 -19.46
CA ASN A 348 -17.30 8.90 -20.09
C ASN A 348 -17.51 8.84 -21.61
N ALA A 349 -17.00 7.81 -22.30
CA ALA A 349 -17.04 7.73 -23.76
C ALA A 349 -18.27 6.99 -24.33
N LEU A 350 -18.90 6.11 -23.56
CA LEU A 350 -20.03 5.29 -24.03
C LEU A 350 -21.38 5.76 -23.50
N PRO A 351 -22.48 5.61 -24.28
CA PRO A 351 -23.83 5.66 -23.75
C PRO A 351 -24.00 4.65 -22.61
N ALA A 352 -24.55 5.07 -21.47
CA ALA A 352 -24.62 4.25 -20.25
C ALA A 352 -23.25 3.71 -19.76
N GLY A 353 -22.14 4.37 -20.09
CA GLY A 353 -20.78 3.91 -19.82
C GLY A 353 -20.51 3.56 -18.36
N ARG A 354 -21.08 4.30 -17.39
CA ARG A 354 -20.96 3.96 -15.95
C ARG A 354 -21.51 2.57 -15.63
N GLY A 355 -22.64 2.20 -16.23
CA GLY A 355 -23.24 0.87 -16.08
C GLY A 355 -22.38 -0.21 -16.72
N VAL A 356 -21.81 0.07 -17.91
CA VAL A 356 -20.87 -0.84 -18.59
C VAL A 356 -19.61 -1.08 -17.76
N ALA A 357 -18.98 -0.01 -17.27
CA ALA A 357 -17.78 -0.11 -16.44
C ALA A 357 -18.07 -0.87 -15.13
N ALA A 358 -19.22 -0.62 -14.49
CA ALA A 358 -19.65 -1.37 -13.31
C ALA A 358 -19.87 -2.86 -13.63
N ALA A 359 -20.53 -3.19 -14.75
CA ALA A 359 -20.74 -4.57 -15.17
C ALA A 359 -19.42 -5.31 -15.43
N LEU A 360 -18.44 -4.64 -16.07
CA LEU A 360 -17.10 -5.19 -16.28
C LEU A 360 -16.36 -5.43 -14.96
N LEU A 361 -16.44 -4.49 -14.02
CA LEU A 361 -15.86 -4.64 -12.69
C LEU A 361 -16.47 -5.83 -11.93
N VAL A 362 -17.81 -5.98 -11.97
CA VAL A 362 -18.52 -7.12 -11.38
C VAL A 362 -18.12 -8.44 -12.05
N ALA A 363 -18.04 -8.47 -13.39
CA ALA A 363 -17.60 -9.65 -14.13
C ALA A 363 -16.16 -10.05 -13.78
N ALA A 364 -15.26 -9.09 -13.64
CA ALA A 364 -13.89 -9.32 -13.19
C ALA A 364 -13.85 -9.86 -11.75
N ALA A 365 -14.63 -9.29 -10.83
CA ALA A 365 -14.74 -9.78 -9.46
C ALA A 365 -15.27 -11.22 -9.41
N ALA A 366 -16.31 -11.53 -10.20
CA ALA A 366 -16.85 -12.89 -10.32
C ALA A 366 -15.81 -13.87 -10.89
N ALA A 367 -15.07 -13.48 -11.93
CA ALA A 367 -14.02 -14.31 -12.51
C ALA A 367 -12.90 -14.61 -11.49
N ILE A 368 -12.49 -13.62 -10.70
CA ILE A 368 -11.51 -13.79 -9.62
C ILE A 368 -12.07 -14.71 -8.53
N ALA A 369 -13.33 -14.54 -8.13
CA ALA A 369 -13.98 -15.40 -7.15
C ALA A 369 -14.06 -16.87 -7.62
N VAL A 370 -14.50 -17.11 -8.86
CA VAL A 370 -14.52 -18.45 -9.48
C VAL A 370 -13.11 -19.04 -9.52
N ARG A 371 -12.10 -18.24 -9.88
CA ARG A 371 -10.70 -18.67 -9.86
C ARG A 371 -10.23 -19.04 -8.46
N LEU A 372 -10.58 -18.25 -7.43
CA LEU A 372 -10.23 -18.54 -6.04
C LEU A 372 -10.86 -19.84 -5.53
N VAL A 373 -12.10 -20.13 -5.94
CA VAL A 373 -12.79 -21.38 -5.58
C VAL A 373 -12.17 -22.58 -6.31
N ARG A 374 -11.90 -22.46 -7.61
CA ARG A 374 -11.35 -23.57 -8.43
C ARG A 374 -9.85 -23.80 -8.17
N HIS A 375 -9.10 -22.75 -7.91
CA HIS A 375 -7.65 -22.76 -7.76
C HIS A 375 -7.24 -21.88 -6.56
N PRO A 376 -7.54 -22.31 -5.32
CA PRO A 376 -7.20 -21.54 -4.13
C PRO A 376 -5.68 -21.35 -4.02
N PRO A 377 -5.20 -20.14 -3.64
CA PRO A 377 -3.77 -19.89 -3.50
C PRO A 377 -3.20 -20.74 -2.37
N ARG A 378 -2.33 -21.71 -2.70
CA ARG A 378 -1.69 -22.60 -1.72
C ARG A 378 -0.44 -21.99 -1.07
N THR A 379 0.06 -20.88 -1.64
CA THR A 379 1.30 -20.22 -1.23
C THR A 379 1.06 -18.74 -0.97
N ALA A 380 1.81 -18.12 -0.07
CA ALA A 380 1.71 -16.68 0.18
C ALA A 380 2.10 -15.86 -1.06
N ARG A 381 3.06 -16.35 -1.86
CA ARG A 381 3.39 -15.80 -3.17
C ARG A 381 2.19 -15.81 -4.13
N ALA A 382 1.47 -16.93 -4.23
CA ALA A 382 0.26 -17.02 -5.04
C ALA A 382 -0.84 -16.08 -4.54
N ALA A 383 -1.02 -15.97 -3.23
CA ALA A 383 -1.94 -15.01 -2.62
C ALA A 383 -1.57 -13.57 -3.00
N ALA A 384 -0.30 -13.18 -2.89
CA ALA A 384 0.18 -11.85 -3.29
C ALA A 384 -0.04 -11.55 -4.78
N LEU A 385 0.17 -12.54 -5.66
CA LEU A 385 -0.10 -12.38 -7.09
C LEU A 385 -1.60 -12.20 -7.37
N VAL A 386 -2.47 -12.95 -6.69
CA VAL A 386 -3.92 -12.78 -6.82
C VAL A 386 -4.36 -11.40 -6.32
N CYS A 387 -3.85 -10.96 -5.17
CA CYS A 387 -4.10 -9.61 -4.65
C CYS A 387 -3.61 -8.53 -5.63
N GLY A 388 -2.38 -8.67 -6.13
CA GLY A 388 -1.76 -7.71 -7.04
C GLY A 388 -2.52 -7.58 -8.36
N TYR A 389 -2.74 -8.69 -9.07
CA TYR A 389 -3.48 -8.64 -10.34
C TYR A 389 -4.96 -8.33 -10.14
N GLY A 390 -5.59 -8.85 -9.08
CA GLY A 390 -6.99 -8.59 -8.79
C GLY A 390 -7.26 -7.11 -8.52
N LEU A 391 -6.45 -6.47 -7.67
CA LEU A 391 -6.56 -5.03 -7.41
C LEU A 391 -6.17 -4.20 -8.62
N LEU A 392 -5.18 -4.62 -9.42
CA LEU A 392 -4.87 -3.93 -10.68
C LEU A 392 -6.09 -3.90 -11.60
N VAL A 393 -6.73 -5.04 -11.83
CA VAL A 393 -7.95 -5.12 -12.66
C VAL A 393 -9.07 -4.26 -12.07
N ALA A 394 -9.28 -4.32 -10.75
CA ALA A 394 -10.29 -3.52 -10.09
C ALA A 394 -10.03 -2.00 -10.26
N ILE A 395 -8.79 -1.54 -10.04
CA ILE A 395 -8.40 -0.14 -10.21
C ILE A 395 -8.55 0.31 -11.66
N LEU A 396 -8.16 -0.53 -12.62
CA LEU A 396 -8.27 -0.19 -14.05
C LEU A 396 -9.72 -0.09 -14.51
N LEU A 397 -10.65 -0.85 -13.93
CA LEU A 397 -12.07 -0.87 -14.31
C LEU A 397 -12.95 0.06 -13.48
N MET A 398 -12.47 0.55 -12.34
CA MET A 398 -13.23 1.43 -11.47
C MET A 398 -13.49 2.79 -12.16
N PRO A 399 -14.76 3.24 -12.29
CA PRO A 399 -15.09 4.49 -12.98
C PRO A 399 -14.50 5.74 -12.32
N SER A 400 -14.41 5.73 -10.99
CA SER A 400 -13.89 6.83 -10.18
C SER A 400 -12.78 6.31 -9.28
N THR A 401 -11.53 6.63 -9.62
CA THR A 401 -10.36 6.09 -8.93
C THR A 401 -9.19 7.06 -8.98
N ARG A 402 -8.25 6.89 -8.05
CA ARG A 402 -7.05 7.70 -7.92
C ARG A 402 -5.84 6.95 -8.44
N PHE A 403 -4.96 7.64 -9.17
CA PHE A 403 -3.71 7.10 -9.68
C PHE A 403 -2.84 6.51 -8.56
N GLY A 404 -2.86 7.13 -7.37
CA GLY A 404 -2.14 6.67 -6.18
C GLY A 404 -2.43 5.22 -5.81
N TYR A 405 -3.62 4.70 -6.07
CA TYR A 405 -3.98 3.32 -5.73
C TYR A 405 -3.16 2.25 -6.46
N LEU A 406 -2.46 2.60 -7.55
CA LEU A 406 -1.50 1.70 -8.20
C LEU A 406 -0.33 1.27 -7.30
N LEU A 407 -0.11 1.95 -6.16
CA LEU A 407 0.86 1.49 -5.15
C LEU A 407 0.57 0.07 -4.65
N TYR A 408 -0.70 -0.30 -4.49
CA TYR A 408 -1.09 -1.63 -3.98
C TYR A 408 -0.67 -2.76 -4.93
N PRO A 409 -1.13 -2.79 -6.20
CA PRO A 409 -0.75 -3.85 -7.11
C PRO A 409 0.76 -3.88 -7.37
N ALA A 410 1.42 -2.73 -7.50
CA ALA A 410 2.87 -2.67 -7.69
C ALA A 410 3.62 -3.31 -6.52
N ALA A 411 3.29 -2.92 -5.28
CA ALA A 411 3.93 -3.46 -4.10
C ALA A 411 3.65 -4.96 -3.93
N PHE A 412 2.42 -5.44 -4.11
CA PHE A 412 2.11 -6.87 -3.99
C PHE A 412 2.84 -7.74 -5.02
N LEU A 413 2.93 -7.29 -6.27
CA LEU A 413 3.60 -8.02 -7.34
C LEU A 413 5.12 -8.10 -7.11
N VAL A 414 5.75 -7.01 -6.65
CA VAL A 414 7.18 -7.00 -6.32
C VAL A 414 7.47 -7.81 -5.05
N TRP A 415 6.64 -7.66 -4.02
CA TRP A 415 6.76 -8.37 -2.75
C TRP A 415 6.62 -9.89 -2.91
N ALA A 416 5.89 -10.36 -3.93
CA ALA A 416 5.68 -11.78 -4.19
C ALA A 416 6.99 -12.60 -4.31
N ALA A 417 8.08 -12.00 -4.80
CA ALA A 417 9.39 -12.66 -4.86
C ALA A 417 10.00 -12.90 -3.47
N ALA A 418 9.77 -11.98 -2.51
CA ALA A 418 10.24 -12.07 -1.13
C ALA A 418 9.45 -13.08 -0.28
N LEU A 419 8.30 -13.56 -0.77
CA LEU A 419 7.43 -14.51 -0.06
C LEU A 419 7.79 -15.98 -0.35
N ASP A 420 8.73 -16.25 -1.25
CA ASP A 420 9.19 -17.59 -1.59
C ASP A 420 10.30 -18.04 -0.63
N VAL A 421 9.92 -18.40 0.60
CA VAL A 421 10.83 -18.69 1.71
C VAL A 421 11.38 -20.14 1.62
N PRO A 422 12.66 -20.38 1.25
CA PRO A 422 13.15 -21.73 0.92
C PRO A 422 13.41 -22.63 2.15
N GLY A 423 12.61 -23.67 2.40
CA GLY A 423 12.85 -24.63 3.51
C GLY A 423 11.79 -24.64 4.61
N ILE A 424 10.86 -23.70 4.60
CA ILE A 424 9.53 -23.97 5.14
C ILE A 424 8.84 -24.80 4.06
N ARG A 425 8.73 -26.13 4.25
CA ARG A 425 7.94 -26.98 3.35
C ARG A 425 6.52 -26.42 3.34
N GLN A 426 6.20 -25.62 2.32
CA GLN A 426 4.84 -25.55 1.83
C GLN A 426 4.55 -26.97 1.36
N PRO A 427 3.62 -27.70 2.02
CA PRO A 427 3.42 -29.11 1.70
C PRO A 427 3.15 -29.21 0.20
N ALA A 428 3.91 -30.08 -0.45
CA ALA A 428 3.69 -30.42 -1.84
C ALA A 428 2.21 -30.78 -2.00
N SER A 429 1.57 -30.26 -3.04
CA SER A 429 0.34 -30.87 -3.52
C SER A 429 0.62 -32.34 -3.77
N GLU A 430 -0.15 -33.22 -3.12
CA GLU A 430 -0.16 -34.66 -3.36
C GLU A 430 -0.75 -35.00 -4.74
N ASP A 431 -0.25 -34.37 -5.80
CA ASP A 431 -0.50 -34.80 -7.18
C ASP A 431 0.79 -35.43 -7.69
N GLY A 432 0.98 -36.69 -7.28
CA GLY A 432 2.17 -37.48 -7.53
C GLY A 432 2.01 -38.90 -7.01
N ARG A 433 0.91 -39.56 -7.40
CA ARG A 433 0.81 -41.01 -7.50
C ARG A 433 0.04 -41.36 -8.75
#